data_AF-A0AAN8NHA6-F1
#
_entry.id   AF-A0AAN8NHA6-F1
#
_cell.length_a   1.000
_cell.length_b   1.000
_cell.length_c   1.000
_cell.angle_alpha   90.00
_cell.angle_beta   90.00
_cell.angle_gamma   90.00
#
_symmetry.space_group_name_H-M   'P 1'
#
loop_
_entity.id
_entity.type
_entity.pdbx_description
1 polymer ?
#
loop_
_entity_poly.entity_id
_entity_poly.type
_entity_poly.pdbx_seq_one_letter_code
_entity_poly.pdbx_strand_id
1 'polypeptide(L)'
;MSQFGKFHLFFYTSDNSTAGPIDRSCELRGFIANNEPLRNLGSIILCGFALVAVVYLIWRSERKQAAVGRREMQIFLLMYGVVSLAEIFSVGGFITSTTVLKWFSSIHIAAIATTCWILLLNAIVGYQILDDGTLLSLSLFLVSGAMIFIGTGYIALDTGFGYTDTFKPDADYKNYGLYVLYFLFPIVCLAGYFILESILVLRVLGETRPMLLLAGAAVLFAIGQVFTFVISVHLCNAADGRIDGALFETLFTLLAVITLWSFWSSITEDTWVDEPLNPSMSDVGYDTHRSGRFDSQYA
;
A
#
# COMPACT_ATOMS: atom_id res chain seq x y z
N MET A 1 -5.05 -29.05 6.31
CA MET A 1 -6.05 -28.37 7.16
C MET A 1 -5.48 -27.04 7.58
N SER A 2 -6.16 -25.95 7.24
CA SER A 2 -5.77 -24.56 7.49
C SER A 2 -5.39 -24.33 8.96
N GLN A 3 -4.11 -24.10 9.24
CA GLN A 3 -3.62 -23.84 10.60
C GLN A 3 -3.42 -22.34 10.84
N PHE A 4 -4.53 -21.62 10.84
CA PHE A 4 -4.61 -20.33 11.55
C PHE A 4 -4.18 -20.57 13.01
N GLY A 5 -3.18 -19.81 13.48
CA GLY A 5 -2.64 -19.92 14.85
C GLY A 5 -1.26 -20.57 14.99
N LYS A 6 -0.63 -21.05 13.90
CA LYS A 6 0.77 -21.52 13.93
C LYS A 6 1.73 -20.47 13.36
N PHE A 7 1.94 -19.41 14.14
CA PHE A 7 2.78 -18.26 13.78
C PHE A 7 4.29 -18.55 13.64
N HIS A 8 4.77 -19.77 13.92
CA HIS A 8 6.15 -20.15 13.59
C HIS A 8 6.40 -20.27 12.08
N LEU A 9 5.35 -20.34 11.25
CA LEU A 9 5.51 -20.29 9.80
C LEU A 9 5.84 -18.88 9.28
N PHE A 10 5.51 -17.81 10.00
CA PHE A 10 5.66 -16.42 9.52
C PHE A 10 7.10 -15.92 9.46
N PHE A 11 7.99 -16.38 10.36
CA PHE A 11 9.38 -15.92 10.41
C PHE A 11 10.36 -16.76 9.57
N TYR A 12 9.93 -17.92 9.09
CA TYR A 12 10.83 -18.96 8.58
C TYR A 12 10.69 -19.24 7.07
N THR A 13 9.71 -18.65 6.41
CA THR A 13 9.68 -18.44 4.95
C THR A 13 10.36 -17.08 4.76
N SER A 14 11.64 -16.96 4.43
CA SER A 14 12.19 -17.43 3.17
C SER A 14 13.72 -17.62 3.16
N ASP A 15 14.47 -17.38 4.26
CA ASP A 15 15.94 -17.28 4.11
C ASP A 15 16.89 -17.74 5.22
N ASN A 16 16.46 -17.98 6.46
CA ASN A 16 17.47 -18.13 7.52
C ASN A 16 17.97 -19.56 7.75
N SER A 17 19.18 -19.84 7.24
CA SER A 17 19.92 -21.09 7.41
C SER A 17 20.30 -21.43 8.87
N THR A 18 20.13 -20.52 9.82
CA THR A 18 20.79 -20.61 11.16
C THR A 18 19.88 -20.89 12.36
N ALA A 19 18.57 -21.03 12.16
CA ALA A 19 17.64 -21.16 13.29
C ALA A 19 17.28 -22.62 13.61
N GLY A 20 18.11 -23.26 14.46
CA GLY A 20 17.75 -24.42 15.29
C GLY A 20 17.15 -25.66 14.57
N PRO A 21 16.71 -26.69 15.33
CA PRO A 21 16.04 -27.86 14.78
C PRO A 21 14.56 -27.54 14.53
N ILE A 22 14.31 -26.62 13.60
CA ILE A 22 12.97 -26.40 13.08
C ILE A 22 12.92 -27.13 11.75
N ASP A 23 12.07 -28.16 11.66
CA ASP A 23 11.81 -28.87 10.42
C ASP A 23 11.31 -27.87 9.37
N ARG A 24 12.22 -27.44 8.49
CA ARG A 24 11.86 -26.63 7.33
C ARG A 24 10.99 -27.48 6.42
N SER A 25 9.74 -27.08 6.27
CA SER A 25 8.82 -27.77 5.36
C SER A 25 9.17 -27.58 3.89
N CYS A 26 9.98 -26.56 3.54
CA CYS A 26 10.69 -26.40 2.26
C CYS A 26 11.84 -25.37 2.42
N GLU A 27 13.03 -25.66 1.91
CA GLU A 27 14.15 -24.70 1.85
C GLU A 27 14.19 -24.03 0.47
N LEU A 28 14.13 -22.70 0.43
CA LEU A 28 14.24 -21.95 -0.80
C LEU A 28 15.70 -21.94 -1.27
N ARG A 29 15.98 -22.68 -2.34
CA ARG A 29 17.31 -22.78 -2.97
C ARG A 29 17.52 -21.70 -4.02
N GLY A 30 16.45 -21.27 -4.68
CA GLY A 30 16.50 -20.27 -5.73
C GLY A 30 17.28 -20.74 -6.97
N PHE A 31 17.94 -19.79 -7.62
CA PHE A 31 18.79 -20.01 -8.80
C PHE A 31 20.24 -19.70 -8.46
N ILE A 32 21.19 -20.34 -9.15
CA ILE A 32 22.62 -20.05 -8.99
C ILE A 32 23.02 -19.12 -10.13
N ALA A 33 23.50 -17.92 -9.82
CA ALA A 33 24.20 -17.06 -10.79
C ALA A 33 25.59 -16.74 -10.25
N ASN A 34 26.62 -16.89 -11.08
CA ASN A 34 28.02 -16.61 -10.71
C ASN A 34 28.47 -17.29 -9.39
N ASN A 35 28.04 -18.54 -9.14
CA ASN A 35 28.30 -19.30 -7.91
C ASN A 35 27.68 -18.74 -6.62
N GLU A 36 26.83 -17.71 -6.68
CA GLU A 36 26.06 -17.23 -5.53
C GLU A 36 24.58 -17.63 -5.67
N PRO A 37 23.94 -18.11 -4.58
CA PRO A 37 22.52 -18.41 -4.58
C PRO A 37 21.71 -17.09 -4.62
N LEU A 38 20.92 -16.93 -5.68
CA LEU A 38 19.91 -15.89 -5.82
C LEU A 38 18.54 -16.50 -5.54
N ARG A 39 18.02 -16.19 -4.36
CA ARG A 39 16.68 -16.59 -3.94
C ARG A 39 15.69 -15.46 -4.27
N ASN A 40 14.41 -15.77 -4.42
CA ASN A 40 13.35 -14.78 -4.65
C ASN A 40 13.61 -13.74 -5.75
N LEU A 41 14.29 -14.15 -6.84
CA LEU A 41 14.60 -13.27 -7.96
C LEU A 41 13.37 -12.56 -8.52
N GLY A 42 12.23 -13.25 -8.58
CA GLY A 42 11.02 -12.64 -9.10
C GLY A 42 10.41 -11.59 -8.16
N SER A 43 10.51 -11.73 -6.83
CA SER A 43 10.13 -10.64 -5.90
C SER A 43 11.01 -9.42 -6.12
N ILE A 44 12.32 -9.59 -6.28
CA ILE A 44 13.25 -8.48 -6.58
C ILE A 44 12.83 -7.74 -7.87
N ILE A 45 12.55 -8.48 -8.93
CA ILE A 45 12.12 -7.92 -10.22
C ILE A 45 10.79 -7.17 -10.06
N LEU A 46 9.82 -7.76 -9.35
CA LEU A 46 8.52 -7.13 -9.11
C LEU A 46 8.61 -5.90 -8.22
N CYS A 47 9.46 -5.88 -7.20
CA CYS A 47 9.77 -4.67 -6.43
C CYS A 47 10.39 -3.59 -7.33
N GLY A 48 11.24 -3.97 -8.29
CA GLY A 48 11.75 -3.06 -9.32
C GLY A 48 10.63 -2.42 -10.14
N PHE A 49 9.67 -3.23 -10.61
CA PHE A 49 8.47 -2.72 -11.28
C PHE A 49 7.60 -1.86 -10.34
N ALA A 50 7.50 -2.22 -9.06
CA ALA A 50 6.77 -1.45 -8.07
C ALA A 50 7.37 -0.07 -7.87
N LEU A 51 8.70 0.05 -7.82
CA LEU A 51 9.39 1.35 -7.74
C LEU A 51 9.12 2.22 -8.98
N VAL A 52 9.15 1.63 -10.17
CA VAL A 52 8.78 2.33 -11.42
C VAL A 52 7.32 2.77 -11.38
N ALA A 53 6.42 1.90 -10.92
CA ALA A 53 5.00 2.21 -10.76
C ALA A 53 4.79 3.35 -9.75
N VAL A 54 5.48 3.34 -8.60
CA VAL A 54 5.43 4.43 -7.60
C VAL A 54 5.81 5.77 -8.23
N VAL A 55 6.92 5.84 -8.96
CA VAL A 55 7.34 7.07 -9.65
C VAL A 55 6.28 7.53 -10.65
N TYR A 56 5.74 6.59 -11.46
CA TYR A 56 4.69 6.88 -12.43
C TYR A 56 3.41 7.40 -11.76
N LEU A 57 2.95 6.76 -10.68
CA LEU A 57 1.73 7.12 -9.97
C LEU A 57 1.89 8.46 -9.24
N ILE A 58 3.05 8.74 -8.63
CA ILE A 58 3.35 10.05 -8.03
C ILE A 58 3.26 11.16 -9.09
N TRP A 59 3.86 10.93 -10.26
CA TRP A 59 3.79 11.87 -11.39
C TRP A 59 2.36 12.07 -11.89
N ARG A 60 1.55 11.00 -11.97
CA ARG A 60 0.13 11.10 -12.31
C ARG A 60 -0.66 11.86 -11.25
N SER A 61 -0.38 11.67 -9.96
CA SER A 61 -1.00 12.41 -8.86
C SER A 61 -0.67 13.91 -8.93
N GLU A 62 0.56 14.30 -9.29
CA GLU A 62 0.95 15.72 -9.37
C GLU A 62 0.14 16.48 -10.44
N ARG A 63 -0.25 15.80 -11.52
CA ARG A 63 -1.07 16.39 -12.60
C ARG A 63 -2.50 16.72 -12.17
N LYS A 64 -2.98 16.20 -11.03
CA LYS A 64 -4.34 16.44 -10.52
C LYS A 64 -4.36 17.60 -9.52
N GLN A 65 -4.36 18.84 -10.01
CA GLN A 65 -4.21 20.02 -9.15
C GLN A 65 -5.37 20.26 -8.17
N ALA A 66 -6.58 19.76 -8.47
CA ALA A 66 -7.79 19.91 -7.65
C ALA A 66 -8.16 18.64 -6.84
N ALA A 67 -7.33 17.59 -6.86
CA ALA A 67 -7.66 16.35 -6.16
C ALA A 67 -7.43 16.46 -4.65
N VAL A 68 -8.47 16.14 -3.87
CA VAL A 68 -8.42 16.07 -2.41
C VAL A 68 -7.40 15.04 -1.95
N GLY A 69 -6.54 15.42 -1.00
CA GLY A 69 -5.57 14.50 -0.39
C GLY A 69 -4.40 14.13 -1.31
N ARG A 70 -4.11 14.94 -2.35
CA ARG A 70 -3.04 14.65 -3.31
C ARG A 70 -1.67 14.44 -2.64
N ARG A 71 -1.29 15.31 -1.71
CA ARG A 71 0.04 15.25 -1.06
C ARG A 71 0.12 14.05 -0.12
N GLU A 72 -0.97 13.72 0.54
CA GLU A 72 -1.15 12.60 1.44
C GLU A 72 -1.10 11.26 0.70
N MET A 73 -1.70 11.19 -0.50
CA MET A 73 -1.59 10.04 -1.40
C MET A 73 -0.15 9.87 -1.91
N GLN A 74 0.57 10.96 -2.21
CA GLN A 74 1.99 10.88 -2.55
C GLN A 74 2.85 10.35 -1.40
N ILE A 75 2.57 10.75 -0.16
CA ILE A 75 3.26 10.20 1.03
C ILE A 75 2.99 8.69 1.16
N PHE A 76 1.76 8.24 0.92
CA PHE A 76 1.44 6.81 0.87
C PHE A 76 2.26 6.07 -0.20
N LEU A 77 2.28 6.58 -1.44
CA LEU A 77 3.03 5.96 -2.55
C LEU A 77 4.54 5.93 -2.28
N LEU A 78 5.09 7.01 -1.69
CA LEU A 78 6.49 7.05 -1.29
C LEU A 78 6.81 5.98 -0.25
N MET A 79 5.95 5.79 0.75
CA MET A 79 6.16 4.74 1.75
C MET A 79 5.98 3.34 1.20
N TYR A 80 5.06 3.11 0.26
CA TYR A 80 5.03 1.86 -0.50
C TYR A 80 6.32 1.63 -1.32
N GLY A 81 6.94 2.70 -1.84
CA GLY A 81 8.27 2.65 -2.44
C GLY A 81 9.35 2.22 -1.44
N VAL A 82 9.31 2.73 -0.19
CA VAL A 82 10.22 2.30 0.88
C VAL A 82 10.00 0.83 1.25
N VAL A 83 8.75 0.35 1.33
CA VAL A 83 8.43 -1.07 1.52
C VAL A 83 9.07 -1.90 0.41
N SER A 84 8.82 -1.55 -0.85
CA SER A 84 9.35 -2.28 -2.02
C SER A 84 10.88 -2.29 -2.04
N LEU A 85 11.53 -1.18 -1.67
CA LEU A 85 12.99 -1.13 -1.58
C LEU A 85 13.53 -2.02 -0.45
N ALA A 86 12.89 -1.99 0.72
CA ALA A 86 13.31 -2.81 1.85
C ALA A 86 13.05 -4.31 1.61
N GLU A 87 12.00 -4.66 0.87
CA GLU A 87 11.67 -6.02 0.45
C GLU A 87 12.77 -6.65 -0.42
N ILE A 88 13.32 -5.89 -1.38
CA ILE A 88 14.45 -6.35 -2.20
C ILE A 88 15.58 -6.91 -1.33
N PHE A 89 15.96 -6.20 -0.27
CA PHE A 89 17.08 -6.59 0.59
C PHE A 89 16.70 -7.61 1.67
N SER A 90 15.48 -7.56 2.19
CA SER A 90 15.05 -8.43 3.28
C SER A 90 14.51 -9.79 2.85
N VAL A 91 13.95 -9.88 1.64
CA VAL A 91 13.31 -11.10 1.09
C VAL A 91 14.07 -11.64 -0.12
N GLY A 92 14.88 -10.81 -0.80
CA GLY A 92 15.60 -11.20 -2.02
C GLY A 92 16.75 -12.20 -1.82
N GLY A 93 17.06 -12.63 -0.60
CA GLY A 93 17.96 -13.74 -0.29
C GLY A 93 19.36 -13.75 -0.92
N PHE A 94 19.88 -12.60 -1.35
CA PHE A 94 21.27 -12.42 -1.80
C PHE A 94 22.19 -11.89 -0.69
N ILE A 95 21.64 -11.47 0.46
CA ILE A 95 22.43 -10.96 1.57
C ILE A 95 22.95 -12.13 2.43
N THR A 96 24.27 -12.26 2.51
CA THR A 96 24.93 -13.30 3.32
C THR A 96 25.19 -12.87 4.77
N SER A 97 25.30 -11.56 5.03
CA SER A 97 25.53 -11.02 6.36
C SER A 97 24.23 -10.99 7.18
N THR A 98 24.18 -11.80 8.23
CA THR A 98 23.03 -11.87 9.15
C THR A 98 22.74 -10.52 9.83
N THR A 99 23.77 -9.73 10.11
CA THR A 99 23.64 -8.38 10.66
C THR A 99 22.92 -7.45 9.67
N VAL A 100 23.34 -7.44 8.41
CA VAL A 100 22.74 -6.59 7.38
C VAL A 100 21.30 -7.01 7.11
N LEU A 101 21.04 -8.31 7.05
CA LEU A 101 19.70 -8.85 6.88
C LEU A 101 18.75 -8.38 8.00
N LYS A 102 19.17 -8.46 9.27
CA LYS A 102 18.39 -7.98 10.42
C LYS A 102 17.98 -6.51 10.26
N TRP A 103 18.91 -5.63 9.88
CA TRP A 103 18.60 -4.22 9.64
C TRP A 103 17.54 -4.02 8.57
N PHE A 104 17.70 -4.65 7.39
CA PHE A 104 16.73 -4.52 6.31
C PHE A 104 15.37 -5.14 6.65
N SER A 105 15.34 -6.29 7.33
CA SER A 105 14.09 -6.89 7.82
C SER A 105 13.38 -5.97 8.81
N SER A 106 14.10 -5.33 9.73
CA SER A 106 13.50 -4.38 10.68
C SER A 106 12.94 -3.14 9.99
N ILE A 107 13.69 -2.58 9.01
CA ILE A 107 13.22 -1.46 8.19
C ILE A 107 11.98 -1.85 7.39
N HIS A 108 11.96 -3.06 6.82
CA HIS A 108 10.84 -3.54 6.02
C HIS A 108 9.56 -3.67 6.87
N ILE A 109 9.64 -4.31 8.04
CA ILE A 109 8.50 -4.43 8.98
C ILE A 109 8.00 -3.05 9.41
N ALA A 110 8.91 -2.13 9.75
CA ALA A 110 8.55 -0.76 10.11
C ALA A 110 7.85 -0.03 8.95
N ALA A 111 8.36 -0.16 7.73
CA ALA A 111 7.79 0.44 6.54
C ALA A 111 6.37 -0.08 6.27
N ILE A 112 6.10 -1.38 6.44
CA ILE A 112 4.77 -1.98 6.25
C ILE A 112 3.78 -1.37 7.25
N ALA A 113 4.12 -1.35 8.54
CA ALA A 113 3.26 -0.80 9.59
C ALA A 113 2.95 0.68 9.34
N THR A 114 3.98 1.48 9.02
CA THR A 114 3.83 2.90 8.70
C THR A 114 3.02 3.14 7.44
N THR A 115 3.18 2.33 6.39
CA THR A 115 2.40 2.44 5.14
C THR A 115 0.92 2.20 5.40
N CYS A 116 0.57 1.19 6.19
CA CYS A 116 -0.83 0.91 6.54
C CYS A 116 -1.43 2.02 7.41
N TRP A 117 -0.65 2.57 8.35
CA TRP A 117 -1.06 3.74 9.15
C TRP A 117 -1.33 4.98 8.28
N ILE A 118 -0.42 5.29 7.36
CA ILE A 118 -0.57 6.41 6.43
C ILE A 118 -1.78 6.20 5.50
N LEU A 119 -2.06 4.97 5.09
CA LEU A 119 -3.24 4.65 4.30
C LEU A 119 -4.51 4.94 5.12
N LEU A 120 -4.58 4.52 6.38
CA LEU A 120 -5.71 4.85 7.26
C LEU A 120 -5.91 6.37 7.40
N LEU A 121 -4.82 7.14 7.55
CA LEU A 121 -4.91 8.60 7.61
C LEU A 121 -5.42 9.21 6.29
N ASN A 122 -5.09 8.62 5.13
CA ASN A 122 -5.65 9.06 3.84
C ASN A 122 -7.18 9.00 3.83
N ALA A 123 -7.79 7.94 4.38
CA ALA A 123 -9.25 7.86 4.48
C ALA A 123 -9.83 8.99 5.33
N ILE A 124 -9.17 9.39 6.43
CA ILE A 124 -9.64 10.48 7.29
C ILE A 124 -9.61 11.82 6.54
N VAL A 125 -8.57 12.06 5.74
CA VAL A 125 -8.47 13.26 4.89
C VAL A 125 -9.55 13.28 3.82
N GLY A 126 -9.98 12.12 3.32
CA GLY A 126 -11.10 12.01 2.37
C GLY A 126 -12.44 12.56 2.90
N TYR A 127 -12.64 12.60 4.22
CA TYR A 127 -13.81 13.23 4.85
C TYR A 127 -13.70 14.75 5.00
N GLN A 128 -12.57 15.35 4.62
CA GLN A 128 -12.29 16.79 4.77
C GLN A 128 -12.39 17.26 6.24
N ILE A 129 -12.24 16.35 7.21
CA ILE A 129 -12.15 16.70 8.63
C ILE A 129 -10.83 17.42 8.90
N LEU A 130 -9.79 17.05 8.15
CA LEU A 130 -8.50 17.72 8.11
C LEU A 130 -8.34 18.30 6.71
N ASP A 131 -8.08 19.60 6.64
CA ASP A 131 -7.79 20.29 5.38
C ASP A 131 -6.55 19.66 4.72
N ASP A 132 -6.72 19.13 3.52
CA ASP A 132 -5.67 18.46 2.77
C ASP A 132 -4.59 19.44 2.29
N GLY A 133 -3.35 18.98 2.23
CA GLY A 133 -2.20 19.82 1.83
C GLY A 133 -1.82 20.90 2.85
N THR A 134 -2.50 21.02 3.99
CA THR A 134 -2.09 21.93 5.07
C THR A 134 -0.86 21.43 5.79
N LEU A 135 -0.09 22.35 6.39
CA LEU A 135 1.04 21.99 7.25
C LEU A 135 0.61 21.08 8.41
N LEU A 136 -0.62 21.25 8.92
CA LEU A 136 -1.16 20.40 9.96
C LEU A 136 -1.38 18.96 9.46
N SER A 137 -2.03 18.78 8.31
CA SER A 137 -2.22 17.45 7.71
C SER A 137 -0.87 16.77 7.44
N LEU A 138 0.05 17.47 6.76
CA LEU A 138 1.36 16.90 6.42
C LEU A 138 2.19 16.57 7.67
N SER A 139 2.17 17.42 8.69
CA SER A 139 2.87 17.14 9.95
C SER A 139 2.26 15.97 10.70
N LEU A 140 0.93 15.80 10.69
CA LEU A 140 0.28 14.63 11.26
C LEU A 140 0.80 13.36 10.59
N PHE A 141 0.82 13.31 9.26
CA PHE A 141 1.33 12.15 8.51
C PHE A 141 2.79 11.87 8.81
N LEU A 142 3.65 12.90 8.74
CA LEU A 142 5.09 12.73 8.91
C LEU A 142 5.47 12.38 10.35
N VAL A 143 4.93 13.09 11.35
CA VAL A 143 5.27 12.87 12.76
C VAL A 143 4.69 11.55 13.26
N SER A 144 3.40 11.28 13.01
CA SER A 144 2.80 10.01 13.43
C SER A 144 3.39 8.82 12.67
N GLY A 145 3.62 8.96 11.36
CA GLY A 145 4.29 7.95 10.55
C GLY A 145 5.71 7.66 11.04
N ALA A 146 6.48 8.70 11.40
CA ALA A 146 7.82 8.55 11.99
C ALA A 146 7.77 7.87 13.35
N MET A 147 6.79 8.18 14.21
CA MET A 147 6.62 7.48 15.49
C MET A 147 6.35 5.98 15.30
N ILE A 148 5.45 5.61 14.38
CA ILE A 148 5.18 4.20 14.06
C ILE A 148 6.41 3.53 13.44
N PHE A 149 7.13 4.22 12.55
CA PHE A 149 8.30 3.68 11.87
C PHE A 149 9.45 3.42 12.85
N ILE A 150 9.81 4.43 13.66
CA ILE A 150 10.89 4.34 14.64
C ILE A 150 10.52 3.35 15.75
N GLY A 151 9.28 3.39 16.25
CA GLY A 151 8.82 2.47 17.30
C GLY A 151 8.83 1.01 16.84
N THR A 152 8.26 0.74 15.66
CA THR A 152 8.25 -0.61 15.07
C THR A 152 9.65 -1.07 14.71
N GLY A 153 10.47 -0.19 14.12
CA GLY A 153 11.86 -0.47 13.77
C GLY A 153 12.69 -0.80 15.00
N TYR A 154 12.54 -0.05 16.10
CA TYR A 154 13.22 -0.34 17.36
C TYR A 154 12.85 -1.72 17.90
N ILE A 155 11.56 -2.06 17.96
CA ILE A 155 11.09 -3.36 18.45
C ILE A 155 11.61 -4.50 17.57
N ALA A 156 11.59 -4.32 16.25
CA ALA A 156 12.11 -5.30 15.30
C ALA A 156 13.63 -5.48 15.42
N LEU A 157 14.39 -4.40 15.61
CA LEU A 157 15.84 -4.43 15.81
C LEU A 157 16.19 -5.09 17.14
N ASP A 158 15.48 -4.75 18.21
CA ASP A 158 15.70 -5.35 19.51
C ASP A 158 15.39 -6.86 19.49
N THR A 159 14.34 -7.26 18.78
CA THR A 159 14.03 -8.68 18.53
C THR A 159 15.17 -9.39 17.79
N GLY A 160 15.75 -8.74 16.77
CA GLY A 160 16.79 -9.33 15.92
C GLY A 160 18.17 -9.37 16.59
N PHE A 161 18.56 -8.33 17.32
CA PHE A 161 19.88 -8.19 17.96
C PHE A 161 19.91 -8.57 19.44
N GLY A 162 18.76 -8.56 20.12
CA GLY A 162 18.66 -8.84 21.54
C GLY A 162 19.36 -7.79 22.40
N TYR A 163 19.24 -6.50 22.08
CA TYR A 163 19.85 -5.43 22.87
C TYR A 163 19.25 -5.37 24.28
N THR A 164 17.96 -5.70 24.41
CA THR A 164 17.23 -5.83 25.68
C THR A 164 16.64 -7.24 25.83
N ASP A 165 16.23 -7.57 27.06
CA ASP A 165 15.51 -8.80 27.37
C ASP A 165 13.98 -8.69 27.13
N THR A 166 13.48 -7.51 26.73
CA THR A 166 12.04 -7.22 26.70
C THR A 166 11.35 -7.82 25.48
N PHE A 167 11.96 -7.74 24.30
CA PHE A 167 11.37 -8.23 23.04
C PHE A 167 12.04 -9.51 22.54
N LYS A 168 12.63 -10.30 23.45
CA LYS A 168 13.18 -11.60 23.09
C LYS A 168 12.06 -12.58 22.73
N PRO A 169 12.21 -13.35 21.64
CA PRO A 169 11.30 -14.46 21.36
C PRO A 169 11.30 -15.46 22.52
N ASP A 170 10.12 -15.99 22.85
CA ASP A 170 9.98 -17.05 23.86
C ASP A 170 10.58 -18.39 23.35
N ALA A 171 10.58 -19.44 24.18
CA ALA A 171 11.08 -20.78 23.83
C ALA A 171 10.42 -21.37 22.56
N ASP A 172 9.19 -20.96 22.26
CA ASP A 172 8.45 -21.31 21.03
C ASP A 172 8.66 -20.32 19.88
N TYR A 173 9.67 -19.45 19.95
CA TYR A 173 9.95 -18.35 19.01
C TYR A 173 8.80 -17.34 18.85
N LYS A 174 7.97 -17.20 19.88
CA LYS A 174 6.84 -16.26 19.88
C LYS A 174 7.31 -14.86 20.24
N ASN A 175 6.95 -13.87 19.44
CA ASN A 175 7.12 -12.45 19.75
C ASN A 175 5.81 -11.70 19.54
N TYR A 176 5.13 -11.39 20.64
CA TYR A 176 3.82 -10.74 20.60
C TYR A 176 3.89 -9.29 20.11
N GLY A 177 4.96 -8.56 20.45
CA GLY A 177 5.14 -7.18 20.01
C GLY A 177 5.25 -7.09 18.49
N LEU A 178 6.11 -7.92 17.90
CA LEU A 178 6.27 -7.96 16.45
C LEU A 178 5.03 -8.53 15.75
N TYR A 179 4.35 -9.52 16.35
CA TYR A 179 3.07 -10.01 15.84
C TYR A 179 2.01 -8.89 15.76
N VAL A 180 1.86 -8.08 16.81
CA VAL A 180 0.90 -6.98 16.81
C VAL A 180 1.26 -5.96 15.74
N LEU A 181 2.53 -5.55 15.66
CA LEU A 181 2.94 -4.46 14.77
C LEU A 181 3.03 -4.87 13.29
N TYR A 182 3.38 -6.12 13.01
CA TYR A 182 3.50 -6.62 11.64
C TYR A 182 2.18 -7.14 11.07
N PHE A 183 1.28 -7.65 11.92
CA PHE A 183 0.07 -8.32 11.46
C PHE A 183 -1.22 -7.63 11.93
N LEU A 184 -1.43 -7.57 13.25
CA LEU A 184 -2.71 -7.11 13.79
C LEU A 184 -2.97 -5.62 13.50
N PHE A 185 -1.98 -4.77 13.76
CA PHE A 185 -2.07 -3.33 13.55
C PHE A 185 -2.28 -2.98 12.07
N PRO A 186 -1.50 -3.53 11.10
CA PRO A 186 -1.76 -3.35 9.68
C PRO A 186 -3.18 -3.76 9.27
N ILE A 187 -3.68 -4.93 9.72
CA ILE A 187 -5.03 -5.38 9.39
C ILE A 187 -6.09 -4.41 9.93
N VAL A 188 -5.93 -3.90 11.15
CA VAL A 188 -6.84 -2.90 11.73
C VAL A 188 -6.82 -1.62 10.90
N CYS A 189 -5.65 -1.14 10.47
CA CYS A 189 -5.54 0.03 9.62
C CYS A 189 -6.20 -0.18 8.24
N LEU A 190 -5.96 -1.33 7.60
CA LEU A 190 -6.55 -1.67 6.31
C LEU A 190 -8.07 -1.82 6.39
N ALA A 191 -8.58 -2.48 7.44
CA ALA A 191 -10.01 -2.59 7.67
C ALA A 191 -10.65 -1.22 7.95
N GLY A 192 -9.99 -0.39 8.76
CA GLY A 192 -10.42 0.98 9.03
C GLY A 192 -10.49 1.82 7.74
N TYR A 193 -9.46 1.77 6.91
CA TYR A 193 -9.44 2.43 5.60
C TYR A 193 -10.61 1.95 4.73
N PHE A 194 -10.77 0.64 4.57
CA PHE A 194 -11.84 0.07 3.75
C PHE A 194 -13.23 0.49 4.22
N ILE A 195 -13.48 0.46 5.54
CA ILE A 195 -14.77 0.84 6.12
C ILE A 195 -15.05 2.33 5.90
N LEU A 196 -14.08 3.19 6.22
CA LEU A 196 -14.21 4.64 6.07
C LEU A 196 -14.45 5.02 4.60
N GLU A 197 -13.65 4.53 3.68
CA GLU A 197 -13.82 4.82 2.24
C GLU A 197 -15.13 4.24 1.69
N SER A 198 -15.55 3.06 2.15
CA SER A 198 -16.86 2.50 1.76
C SER A 198 -18.01 3.41 2.20
N ILE A 199 -17.93 3.98 3.41
CA ILE A 199 -18.93 4.92 3.91
C ILE A 199 -18.88 6.22 3.09
N LEU A 200 -17.68 6.77 2.85
CA LEU A 200 -17.50 7.97 2.03
C LEU A 200 -18.17 7.80 0.66
N VAL A 201 -17.83 6.73 -0.05
CA VAL A 201 -18.31 6.45 -1.40
C VAL A 201 -19.83 6.22 -1.42
N LEU A 202 -20.35 5.35 -0.53
CA LEU A 202 -21.75 4.94 -0.58
C LEU A 202 -22.71 5.96 0.05
N ARG A 203 -22.28 6.68 1.08
CA ARG A 203 -23.14 7.60 1.84
C ARG A 203 -22.94 9.06 1.49
N VAL A 204 -21.70 9.46 1.17
CA VAL A 204 -21.38 10.86 0.88
C VAL A 204 -21.46 11.12 -0.62
N LEU A 205 -20.75 10.33 -1.43
CA LEU A 205 -20.73 10.52 -2.90
C LEU A 205 -21.98 9.91 -3.56
N GLY A 206 -22.48 8.79 -3.05
CA GLY A 206 -23.63 8.09 -3.62
C GLY A 206 -23.33 7.36 -4.94
N GLU A 207 -22.06 7.13 -5.28
CA GLU A 207 -21.64 6.44 -6.50
C GLU A 207 -21.14 5.03 -6.19
N THR A 208 -21.64 4.02 -6.90
CA THR A 208 -21.25 2.62 -6.66
C THR A 208 -20.09 2.14 -7.51
N ARG A 209 -19.68 2.89 -8.55
CA ARG A 209 -18.58 2.48 -9.45
C ARG A 209 -17.23 2.43 -8.73
N PRO A 210 -16.84 3.43 -7.91
CA PRO A 210 -15.57 3.39 -7.17
C PRO A 210 -15.47 2.20 -6.20
N MET A 211 -16.60 1.70 -5.68
CA MET A 211 -16.60 0.53 -4.79
C MET A 211 -16.00 -0.72 -5.42
N LEU A 212 -16.14 -0.90 -6.73
CA LEU A 212 -15.53 -2.04 -7.43
C LEU A 212 -13.99 -1.95 -7.39
N LEU A 213 -13.43 -0.75 -7.48
CA LEU A 213 -11.98 -0.53 -7.38
C LEU A 213 -11.50 -0.75 -5.93
N LEU A 214 -12.22 -0.22 -4.94
CA LEU A 214 -11.88 -0.41 -3.52
C LEU A 214 -11.94 -1.89 -3.12
N ALA A 215 -13.02 -2.59 -3.48
CA ALA A 215 -13.16 -4.02 -3.24
C ALA A 215 -12.12 -4.84 -4.03
N GLY A 216 -11.85 -4.47 -5.28
CA GLY A 216 -10.82 -5.09 -6.11
C GLY A 216 -9.43 -4.99 -5.47
N ALA A 217 -9.05 -3.81 -4.96
CA ALA A 217 -7.79 -3.63 -4.25
C ALA A 217 -7.69 -4.50 -2.99
N ALA A 218 -8.76 -4.56 -2.19
CA ALA A 218 -8.81 -5.40 -0.99
C ALA A 218 -8.69 -6.90 -1.30
N VAL A 219 -9.38 -7.37 -2.35
CA VAL A 219 -9.31 -8.76 -2.80
C VAL A 219 -7.92 -9.10 -3.34
N LEU A 220 -7.32 -8.23 -4.17
CA LEU A 220 -5.96 -8.43 -4.67
C LEU A 220 -4.97 -8.55 -3.52
N PHE A 221 -5.01 -7.62 -2.55
CA PHE A 221 -4.15 -7.70 -1.38
C PHE A 221 -4.37 -9.00 -0.59
N ALA A 222 -5.61 -9.38 -0.32
CA ALA A 222 -5.94 -10.61 0.40
C ALA A 222 -5.44 -11.87 -0.32
N ILE A 223 -5.53 -11.92 -1.66
CA ILE A 223 -4.94 -13.01 -2.46
C ILE A 223 -3.43 -13.09 -2.23
N GLY A 224 -2.73 -11.95 -2.26
CA GLY A 224 -1.29 -11.89 -1.96
C GLY A 224 -0.95 -12.47 -0.58
N GLN A 225 -1.72 -12.09 0.45
CA GLN A 225 -1.52 -12.62 1.81
C GLN A 225 -1.78 -14.13 1.89
N VAL A 226 -2.76 -14.66 1.15
CA VAL A 226 -3.01 -16.11 1.06
C VAL A 226 -1.82 -16.84 0.39
N PHE A 227 -1.22 -16.25 -0.64
CA PHE A 227 -0.04 -16.81 -1.28
C PHE A 227 1.12 -16.96 -0.30
N THR A 228 1.44 -15.92 0.48
CA THR A 228 2.52 -15.97 1.46
C THR A 228 2.20 -16.89 2.64
N PHE A 229 1.03 -16.79 3.27
CA PHE A 229 0.79 -17.48 4.54
C PHE A 229 0.21 -18.88 4.43
N VAL A 230 -0.41 -19.22 3.30
CA VAL A 230 -1.09 -20.52 3.13
C VAL A 230 -0.42 -21.34 2.02
N ILE A 231 -0.17 -20.74 0.87
CA ILE A 231 0.24 -21.48 -0.34
C ILE A 231 1.77 -21.64 -0.43
N SER A 232 2.54 -20.75 0.18
CA SER A 232 4.00 -20.62 0.01
C SER A 232 4.76 -21.96 0.13
N VAL A 233 4.52 -22.74 1.19
CA VAL A 233 5.18 -24.05 1.40
C VAL A 233 4.79 -25.06 0.32
N HIS A 234 3.53 -25.08 -0.09
CA HIS A 234 3.06 -25.99 -1.13
C HIS A 234 3.69 -25.65 -2.48
N LEU A 235 3.81 -24.36 -2.78
CA LEU A 235 4.43 -23.88 -4.01
C LEU A 235 5.93 -24.14 -4.02
N CYS A 236 6.62 -23.90 -2.91
CA CYS A 236 8.04 -24.20 -2.75
C CYS A 236 8.33 -25.68 -2.97
N ASN A 237 7.53 -26.58 -2.37
CA ASN A 237 7.68 -28.01 -2.58
C ASN A 237 7.35 -28.46 -4.02
N ALA A 238 6.33 -27.87 -4.64
CA ALA A 238 5.98 -28.17 -6.03
C ALA A 238 7.01 -27.64 -7.05
N ALA A 239 7.76 -26.59 -6.69
CA ALA A 239 8.76 -25.95 -7.53
C ALA A 239 10.20 -26.38 -7.21
N ASP A 240 10.41 -27.48 -6.47
CA ASP A 240 11.72 -27.98 -6.04
C ASP A 240 12.58 -26.90 -5.32
N GLY A 241 11.95 -26.03 -4.53
CA GLY A 241 12.62 -24.96 -3.80
C GLY A 241 13.11 -23.79 -4.67
N ARG A 242 12.60 -23.64 -5.90
CA ARG A 242 12.98 -22.52 -6.79
C ARG A 242 12.18 -21.25 -6.56
N ILE A 243 10.90 -21.38 -6.21
CA ILE A 243 9.93 -20.27 -6.08
C ILE A 243 9.05 -20.55 -4.86
N ASP A 244 8.76 -19.52 -4.06
CA ASP A 244 7.80 -19.56 -2.96
C ASP A 244 6.64 -18.57 -3.17
N GLY A 245 5.80 -18.40 -2.14
CA GLY A 245 4.65 -17.50 -2.19
C GLY A 245 5.00 -16.01 -2.24
N ALA A 246 6.24 -15.61 -1.88
CA ALA A 246 6.63 -14.21 -1.78
C ALA A 246 6.51 -13.50 -3.14
N LEU A 247 6.87 -14.18 -4.23
CA LEU A 247 6.70 -13.68 -5.60
C LEU A 247 5.28 -13.17 -5.86
N PHE A 248 4.29 -13.99 -5.50
CA PHE A 248 2.89 -13.70 -5.78
C PHE A 248 2.35 -12.65 -4.83
N GLU A 249 2.81 -12.64 -3.58
CA GLU A 249 2.48 -11.56 -2.65
C GLU A 249 2.97 -10.21 -3.16
N THR A 250 4.23 -10.09 -3.59
CA THR A 250 4.76 -8.85 -4.20
C THR A 250 3.90 -8.42 -5.41
N LEU A 251 3.55 -9.36 -6.30
CA LEU A 251 2.74 -9.09 -7.48
C LEU A 251 1.35 -8.56 -7.13
N PHE A 252 0.63 -9.28 -6.27
CA PHE A 252 -0.74 -8.95 -5.92
C PHE A 252 -0.82 -7.69 -5.04
N THR A 253 0.18 -7.44 -4.19
CA THR A 253 0.32 -6.19 -3.45
C THR A 253 0.57 -5.01 -4.40
N LEU A 254 1.42 -5.15 -5.42
CA LEU A 254 1.61 -4.12 -6.46
C LEU A 254 0.30 -3.82 -7.20
N LEU A 255 -0.41 -4.86 -7.65
CA LEU A 255 -1.70 -4.70 -8.32
C LEU A 255 -2.74 -4.05 -7.40
N ALA A 256 -2.75 -4.40 -6.11
CA ALA A 256 -3.62 -3.79 -5.12
C ALA A 256 -3.33 -2.28 -4.98
N VAL A 257 -2.06 -1.87 -4.90
CA VAL A 257 -1.67 -0.45 -4.80
C VAL A 257 -2.05 0.33 -6.06
N ILE A 258 -1.85 -0.24 -7.26
CA ILE A 258 -2.27 0.40 -8.52
C ILE A 258 -3.79 0.57 -8.56
N THR A 259 -4.54 -0.45 -8.13
CA THR A 259 -6.01 -0.41 -8.09
C THR A 259 -6.50 0.58 -7.03
N LEU A 260 -5.84 0.65 -5.88
CA LEU A 260 -6.10 1.60 -4.81
C LEU A 260 -5.87 3.05 -5.26
N TRP A 261 -4.79 3.31 -6.00
CA TRP A 261 -4.55 4.62 -6.60
C TRP A 261 -5.63 4.97 -7.63
N SER A 262 -6.07 3.98 -8.42
CA SER A 262 -7.15 4.16 -9.39
C SER A 262 -8.48 4.47 -8.68
N PHE A 263 -8.75 3.82 -7.54
CA PHE A 263 -9.87 4.13 -6.66
C PHE A 263 -9.81 5.59 -6.19
N TRP A 264 -8.69 6.02 -5.59
CA TRP A 264 -8.51 7.40 -5.15
C TRP A 264 -8.67 8.39 -6.31
N SER A 265 -8.10 8.08 -7.47
CA SER A 265 -8.27 8.89 -8.69
C SER A 265 -9.74 9.02 -9.08
N SER A 266 -10.53 7.96 -8.95
CA SER A 266 -11.94 7.96 -9.35
C SER A 266 -12.85 8.79 -8.44
N ILE A 267 -12.51 8.91 -7.15
CA ILE A 267 -13.29 9.71 -6.18
C ILE A 267 -12.82 11.17 -6.09
N THR A 268 -11.69 11.51 -6.73
CA THR A 268 -11.09 12.86 -6.72
C THR A 268 -11.06 13.53 -8.09
N GLU A 269 -11.60 12.89 -9.13
CA GLU A 269 -11.85 13.55 -10.41
C GLU A 269 -13.13 14.36 -10.32
N ASP A 270 -12.98 15.67 -10.15
CA ASP A 270 -13.98 16.60 -10.63
C ASP A 270 -13.98 16.50 -12.16
N THR A 271 -15.07 15.99 -12.74
CA THR A 271 -15.38 16.33 -14.13
C THR A 271 -15.69 17.83 -14.18
N TRP A 272 -14.65 18.67 -14.20
CA TRP A 272 -14.76 19.95 -14.87
C TRP A 272 -14.98 19.57 -16.32
N VAL A 273 -16.24 19.64 -16.73
CA VAL A 273 -16.61 19.52 -18.13
C VAL A 273 -15.90 20.70 -18.80
N ASP A 274 -14.69 20.47 -19.31
CA ASP A 274 -14.17 21.19 -20.46
C ASP A 274 -15.01 20.74 -21.66
N GLU A 275 -16.33 20.94 -21.60
CA GLU A 275 -17.09 21.05 -22.82
C GLU A 275 -16.56 22.35 -23.39
N PRO A 276 -15.85 22.32 -24.53
CA PRO A 276 -15.72 23.56 -25.27
C PRO A 276 -17.16 24.01 -25.46
N LEU A 277 -17.52 25.16 -24.88
CA LEU A 277 -18.73 25.89 -25.21
C LEU A 277 -18.89 25.75 -26.72
N ASN A 278 -19.81 24.89 -27.15
CA ASN A 278 -20.04 24.71 -28.57
C ASN A 278 -20.55 26.07 -29.04
N PRO A 279 -19.79 26.84 -29.85
CA PRO A 279 -20.22 28.18 -30.23
C PRO A 279 -21.38 28.14 -31.22
N SER A 280 -21.89 26.97 -31.60
CA SER A 280 -22.89 26.84 -32.66
C SER A 280 -24.32 27.29 -32.28
N MET A 281 -24.49 28.13 -31.27
CA MET A 281 -25.77 28.79 -30.99
C MET A 281 -25.60 30.30 -30.78
N SER A 282 -24.69 30.94 -31.54
CA SER A 282 -24.57 32.41 -31.58
C SER A 282 -25.37 33.09 -32.70
N ASP A 283 -26.10 32.38 -33.56
CA ASP A 283 -26.83 33.01 -34.68
C ASP A 283 -28.27 32.50 -34.85
N VAL A 284 -29.10 32.66 -33.82
CA VAL A 284 -30.56 32.68 -34.02
C VAL A 284 -31.12 34.00 -33.48
N GLY A 285 -30.98 35.03 -34.32
CA GLY A 285 -31.92 36.13 -34.50
C GLY A 285 -32.57 36.72 -33.25
N TYR A 286 -31.84 37.58 -32.53
CA TYR A 286 -32.48 38.69 -31.83
C TYR A 286 -32.58 39.88 -32.80
N ASP A 287 -33.66 39.88 -33.59
CA ASP A 287 -34.07 41.05 -34.37
C ASP A 287 -34.36 42.22 -33.43
N THR A 288 -33.46 43.20 -33.43
CA THR A 288 -33.66 44.48 -32.74
C THR A 288 -34.39 45.45 -33.67
N HIS A 289 -35.65 45.16 -33.99
CA HIS A 289 -36.55 46.16 -34.55
C HIS A 289 -37.12 47.05 -33.43
N ARG A 290 -36.33 48.05 -33.01
CA ARG A 290 -36.83 49.19 -32.23
C ARG A 290 -37.25 50.31 -33.18
N SER A 291 -38.46 50.23 -33.74
CA SER A 291 -39.24 51.41 -34.10
C SER A 291 -40.24 51.62 -32.95
N GLY A 292 -40.16 52.70 -32.17
CA GLY A 292 -40.59 54.01 -32.62
C GLY A 292 -42.11 54.10 -32.48
N ARG A 293 -42.57 54.95 -31.54
CA ARG A 293 -43.97 55.39 -31.32
C ARG A 293 -44.81 54.54 -30.34
N PHE A 294 -44.90 55.03 -29.10
CA PHE A 294 -46.13 54.95 -28.34
C PHE A 294 -46.61 56.39 -28.15
N ASP A 295 -47.63 56.74 -28.94
CA ASP A 295 -48.33 58.00 -28.82
C ASP A 295 -49.03 58.07 -27.46
N SER A 296 -49.12 59.29 -26.93
CA SER A 296 -50.07 59.64 -25.90
C SER A 296 -51.50 59.26 -26.32
N GLN A 297 -52.38 59.18 -25.32
CA GLN A 297 -53.65 59.93 -25.22
C GLN A 297 -54.90 59.07 -24.93
N TYR A 298 -55.58 59.51 -23.86
CA TYR A 298 -57.00 59.42 -23.50
C TYR A 298 -57.49 58.34 -22.52
N ALA A 299 -58.06 58.91 -21.43
CA ALA A 299 -59.22 58.50 -20.64
C ALA A 299 -59.05 57.38 -19.60
#